data_AF-A0A3D4MJN0-F1
#
_entry.id   AF-A0A3D4MJN0-F1
#
_cell.length_a   1.000
_cell.length_b   1.000
_cell.length_c   1.000
_cell.angle_alpha   90.00
_cell.angle_beta   90.00
_cell.angle_gamma   90.00
#
_symmetry.space_group_name_H-M   'P 1'
#
loop_
_entity.id
_entity.type
_entity.pdbx_description
1 polymer ?
#
loop_
_entity_poly.entity_id
_entity_poly.type
_entity_poly.pdbx_seq_one_letter_code
_entity_poly.pdbx_strand_id
1 'polypeptide(L)'
;MKMTFRWYGYDDKNTLDYIRQIPGMTGVVTALYTVPVGEVWPEDEVKRLHDYVTSHGLEMEVIESVPVSEDIKLHRGDYKRHIENFKENIRILSRHGVKC
;
A
#
# COMPACT_ATOMS: atom_id res chain seq x y z
N MET A 1 -16.83 12.40 -2.81
CA MET A 1 -16.66 10.94 -2.67
C MET A 1 -15.65 10.50 -3.70
N LYS A 2 -14.56 9.81 -3.33
CA LYS A 2 -13.58 9.27 -4.28
C LYS A 2 -13.95 7.82 -4.60
N MET A 3 -14.00 7.47 -5.88
CA MET A 3 -14.21 6.08 -6.30
C MET A 3 -12.85 5.42 -6.47
N THR A 4 -12.67 4.27 -5.84
CA THR A 4 -11.41 3.53 -5.84
C THR A 4 -11.61 2.06 -6.22
N PHE A 5 -10.57 1.45 -6.78
CA PHE A 5 -10.54 0.04 -7.15
C PHE A 5 -9.37 -0.67 -6.45
N ARG A 6 -9.58 -1.87 -5.89
CA ARG A 6 -8.46 -2.63 -5.30
C ARG A 6 -7.61 -3.25 -6.40
N TRP A 7 -6.33 -2.92 -6.44
CA TRP A 7 -5.38 -3.39 -7.46
C TRP A 7 -4.19 -4.08 -6.80
N TYR A 8 -3.84 -5.29 -7.25
CA TYR A 8 -2.86 -6.17 -6.61
C TYR A 8 -1.41 -5.98 -7.09
N GLY A 9 -1.11 -4.87 -7.76
CA GLY A 9 0.25 -4.58 -8.23
C GLY A 9 0.51 -5.06 -9.65
N TYR A 10 1.79 -5.08 -10.03
CA TYR A 10 2.24 -5.23 -11.42
C TYR A 10 1.76 -6.51 -12.13
N ASP A 11 1.52 -7.58 -11.37
CA ASP A 11 1.09 -8.88 -11.92
C ASP A 11 -0.45 -9.03 -11.97
N ASP A 12 -1.21 -8.02 -11.54
CA ASP A 12 -2.68 -8.04 -11.64
C ASP A 12 -3.11 -7.97 -13.12
N LYS A 13 -3.93 -8.93 -13.54
CA LYS A 13 -4.48 -8.98 -14.90
C LYS A 13 -5.38 -7.78 -15.21
N ASN A 14 -5.97 -7.17 -14.19
CA ASN A 14 -6.68 -5.90 -14.31
C ASN A 14 -5.67 -4.76 -14.23
N THR A 15 -5.06 -4.43 -15.37
CA THR A 15 -4.06 -3.36 -15.44
C THR A 15 -4.65 -2.00 -15.08
N LEU A 16 -3.81 -1.05 -14.69
CA LEU A 16 -4.23 0.32 -14.42
C LEU A 16 -4.87 1.00 -15.64
N ASP A 17 -4.43 0.62 -16.86
CA ASP A 17 -5.03 1.09 -18.11
C ASP A 17 -6.48 0.64 -18.29
N TYR A 18 -6.85 -0.55 -17.81
CA TYR A 18 -8.25 -0.97 -17.79
C TYR A 18 -9.01 -0.29 -16.65
N ILE A 19 -8.41 -0.22 -15.45
CA ILE A 19 -9.06 0.37 -14.28
C ILE A 19 -9.41 1.84 -14.52
N ARG A 20 -8.53 2.64 -15.13
CA ARG A 20 -8.78 4.06 -15.40
C ARG A 20 -9.93 4.33 -16.39
N GLN A 21 -10.39 3.31 -17.12
CA GLN A 21 -11.52 3.44 -18.04
C GLN A 21 -12.87 3.32 -17.33
N ILE A 22 -12.91 2.86 -16.07
CA ILE A 22 -14.14 2.76 -15.28
C ILE A 22 -14.70 4.18 -15.03
N PRO A 23 -15.96 4.47 -15.40
CA PRO A 23 -16.53 5.80 -15.22
C PRO A 23 -16.45 6.30 -13.77
N GLY A 24 -15.87 7.49 -13.59
CA GLY A 24 -15.74 8.14 -12.29
C GLY A 24 -14.62 7.58 -11.39
N MET A 25 -13.79 6.67 -11.89
CA MET A 25 -12.64 6.15 -11.14
C MET A 25 -11.60 7.24 -10.89
N THR A 26 -11.15 7.38 -9.64
CA THR A 26 -10.19 8.43 -9.24
C THR A 26 -8.87 7.86 -8.73
N GLY A 27 -8.85 6.62 -8.26
CA GLY A 27 -7.64 6.02 -7.72
C GLY A 27 -7.76 4.53 -7.47
N VAL A 28 -6.70 3.95 -6.91
CA VAL A 28 -6.66 2.55 -6.52
C VAL A 28 -6.34 2.41 -5.04
N VAL A 29 -6.77 1.28 -4.49
CA VAL A 29 -6.35 0.77 -3.19
C VAL A 29 -5.37 -0.37 -3.44
N THR A 30 -4.18 -0.34 -2.84
CA THR A 30 -3.15 -1.35 -3.09
C THR A 30 -2.28 -1.60 -1.86
N ALA A 31 -1.24 -2.43 -1.99
CA ALA A 31 -0.27 -2.70 -0.95
C ALA A 31 1.08 -3.12 -1.56
N LEU A 32 2.12 -3.21 -0.72
CA LEU A 32 3.39 -3.79 -1.12
C LEU A 32 3.42 -5.28 -0.75
N TYR A 33 3.36 -6.15 -1.76
CA TYR A 33 3.20 -7.61 -1.60
C TYR A 33 4.53 -8.38 -1.47
N THR A 34 5.66 -7.73 -1.67
CA THR A 34 7.00 -8.35 -1.72
C THR A 34 7.73 -8.34 -0.38
N VAL A 35 7.22 -7.60 0.62
CA VAL A 35 7.87 -7.44 1.92
C VAL A 35 7.24 -8.37 2.94
N PRO A 36 8.03 -9.16 3.70
CA PRO A 36 7.51 -10.02 4.75
C PRO A 36 6.70 -9.27 5.81
N VAL A 37 5.71 -9.95 6.40
CA VAL A 37 4.88 -9.39 7.46
C VAL A 37 5.73 -9.00 8.68
N GLY A 38 5.54 -7.77 9.18
CA GLY A 38 6.26 -7.24 10.33
C GLY A 38 7.54 -6.49 9.99
N GLU A 39 7.97 -6.47 8.73
CA GLU A 39 9.16 -5.74 8.28
C GLU A 39 8.84 -4.35 7.74
N VAL A 40 9.87 -3.50 7.70
CA VAL A 40 9.79 -2.15 7.13
C VAL A 40 9.70 -2.23 5.61
N TRP A 41 8.77 -1.48 5.04
CA TRP A 41 8.61 -1.33 3.59
C TRP A 41 9.70 -0.40 3.06
N PRO A 42 10.51 -0.83 2.07
CA PRO A 42 11.51 0.05 1.47
C PRO A 42 10.86 1.29 0.85
N GLU A 43 11.37 2.49 1.17
CA GLU A 43 10.78 3.76 0.72
C GLU A 43 10.85 3.92 -0.81
N ASP A 44 11.91 3.42 -1.44
CA ASP A 44 12.07 3.39 -2.88
C ASP A 44 11.02 2.51 -3.57
N GLU A 45 10.65 1.38 -2.97
CA GLU A 45 9.57 0.51 -3.46
C GLU A 45 8.19 1.16 -3.32
N VAL A 46 7.91 1.84 -2.19
CA VAL A 46 6.67 2.61 -2.00
C VAL A 46 6.60 3.75 -3.01
N LYS A 47 7.70 4.48 -3.21
CA LYS A 47 7.81 5.54 -4.20
C LYS A 47 7.54 5.00 -5.61
N ARG A 48 8.16 3.88 -5.96
CA ARG A 48 7.98 3.24 -7.28
C ARG A 48 6.52 2.86 -7.53
N LEU A 49 5.86 2.29 -6.53
CA LEU A 49 4.43 1.95 -6.60
C LEU A 49 3.55 3.20 -6.77
N HIS A 50 3.79 4.24 -5.96
CA HIS A 50 3.08 5.52 -6.06
C HIS A 50 3.27 6.17 -7.43
N ASP A 51 4.50 6.26 -7.91
CA ASP A 51 4.84 6.88 -9.20
C ASP A 51 4.22 6.10 -10.37
N TYR A 52 4.18 4.76 -10.28
CA TYR A 52 3.52 3.93 -11.28
C TYR A 52 2.00 4.15 -11.32
N VAL A 53 1.35 4.23 -10.15
CA VAL A 53 -0.08 4.51 -10.08
C VAL A 53 -0.40 5.90 -10.64
N THR A 54 0.37 6.91 -10.23
CA THR A 54 0.17 8.30 -10.66
C THR A 54 0.50 8.52 -12.13
N SER A 55 1.46 7.79 -12.70
CA SER A 55 1.75 7.87 -14.14
C SER A 55 0.59 7.38 -15.02
N HIS A 56 -0.35 6.59 -14.47
CA HIS A 56 -1.57 6.15 -15.16
C HIS A 56 -2.76 7.09 -14.91
N GLY A 57 -2.53 8.24 -14.25
CA GLY A 57 -3.57 9.23 -13.95
C GLY A 57 -4.51 8.82 -12.81
N LEU A 58 -4.09 7.89 -11.95
CA LEU A 58 -4.85 7.41 -10.79
C LEU A 58 -4.14 7.84 -9.49
N GLU A 59 -4.90 8.00 -8.41
CA GLU A 59 -4.36 8.29 -7.08
C GLU A 59 -4.13 7.01 -6.25
N MET A 60 -3.22 7.07 -5.28
CA MET A 60 -2.94 5.99 -4.32
C MET A 60 -3.10 6.49 -2.87
N GLU A 61 -4.30 6.96 -2.51
CA GLU A 61 -4.52 7.55 -1.17
C GLU A 61 -4.84 6.54 -0.06
N VAL A 62 -5.11 5.27 -0.41
CA VAL A 62 -5.52 4.22 0.53
C VAL A 62 -4.66 2.98 0.36
N ILE A 63 -4.18 2.41 1.47
CA ILE A 63 -3.43 1.15 1.49
C ILE A 63 -4.26 0.01 2.10
N GLU A 64 -4.40 -1.10 1.38
CA GLU A 64 -5.06 -2.32 1.86
C GLU A 64 -4.23 -3.58 1.53
N SER A 65 -3.28 -3.96 2.39
CA SER A 65 -3.09 -3.48 3.77
C SER A 65 -1.62 -3.43 4.19
N VAL A 66 -1.33 -2.68 5.25
CA VAL A 66 -0.14 -2.93 6.09
C VAL A 66 -0.51 -4.04 7.08
N PRO A 67 0.06 -5.25 6.98
CA PRO A 67 -0.38 -6.39 7.79
C PRO A 67 0.12 -6.28 9.23
N VAL A 68 -0.79 -6.46 10.21
CA VAL A 68 -0.43 -6.62 11.62
C VAL A 68 0.08 -8.05 11.83
N SER A 69 1.34 -8.20 12.26
CA SER A 69 1.96 -9.50 12.52
C SER A 69 1.28 -10.28 13.65
N GLU A 70 1.35 -11.61 13.60
CA GLU A 70 0.81 -12.48 14.66
C GLU A 70 1.50 -12.29 16.01
N ASP A 71 2.78 -11.93 16.02
CA ASP A 71 3.52 -11.63 17.25
C ASP A 71 2.92 -10.43 17.99
N ILE A 72 2.47 -9.40 17.25
CA ILE A 72 1.70 -8.28 17.83
C ILE A 72 0.37 -8.77 18.40
N LYS A 73 -0.40 -9.54 17.62
CA LYS A 73 -1.73 -9.99 18.03
C LYS A 73 -1.69 -10.88 19.28
N LEU A 74 -0.66 -11.73 19.39
CA LEU A 74 -0.49 -12.71 20.45
C LEU A 74 0.43 -12.22 21.59
N HIS A 75 0.94 -10.99 21.51
CA HIS A 75 1.85 -10.39 22.49
C HIS A 75 3.08 -11.27 22.80
N ARG A 76 3.76 -11.77 21.76
CA ARG A 76 4.88 -12.71 21.89
C ARG A 76 6.03 -12.36 20.93
N GLY A 77 7.16 -13.03 21.11
CA GLY A 77 8.29 -12.91 20.18
C GLY A 77 8.73 -11.47 19.97
N ASP A 78 8.85 -11.07 18.70
CA ASP A 78 9.40 -9.78 18.28
C ASP A 78 8.37 -8.65 18.23
N TYR A 79 7.24 -8.78 18.93
CA TYR A 79 6.11 -7.85 18.80
C TYR A 79 6.48 -6.37 18.96
N LYS A 80 7.44 -6.04 19.84
CA LYS A 80 7.91 -4.66 20.04
C LYS A 80 8.60 -4.11 18.79
N ARG A 81 9.47 -4.92 18.16
CA ARG A 81 10.15 -4.58 16.90
C ARG A 81 9.12 -4.39 15.79
N HIS A 82 8.16 -5.30 15.68
CA HIS A 82 7.11 -5.21 14.66
C HIS A 82 6.19 -3.99 14.85
N ILE A 83 5.93 -3.54 16.09
CA ILE A 83 5.20 -2.29 16.35
C ILE A 83 5.98 -1.08 15.82
N GLU A 84 7.29 -1.01 16.08
CA GLU A 84 8.12 0.09 15.57
C GLU A 84 8.22 0.07 14.04
N ASN A 85 8.36 -1.11 13.44
CA ASN A 85 8.34 -1.27 11.98
C ASN A 85 6.98 -0.85 11.39
N PHE A 86 5.87 -1.22 12.04
CA PHE A 86 4.54 -0.82 11.59
C PHE A 86 4.39 0.70 11.62
N LYS A 87 4.81 1.37 12.70
CA LYS A 87 4.81 2.85 12.79
C LYS A 87 5.65 3.46 11.68
N GLU A 88 6.82 2.89 11.40
CA GLU A 88 7.68 3.39 10.33
C GLU A 88 7.03 3.26 8.95
N ASN A 89 6.36 2.14 8.67
CA ASN A 89 5.59 1.99 7.44
C ASN A 89 4.52 3.08 7.30
N ILE A 90 3.81 3.43 8.38
CA ILE A 90 2.85 4.55 8.34
C ILE A 90 3.54 5.89 8.00
N ARG A 91 4.76 6.14 8.52
CA ARG A 91 5.53 7.37 8.19
C ARG A 91 6.05 7.37 6.76
N ILE A 92 6.46 6.23 6.23
CA ILE A 92 6.89 6.09 4.82
C ILE A 92 5.69 6.35 3.90
N LEU A 93 4.56 5.69 4.16
CA LEU A 93 3.35 5.86 3.37
C LEU A 93 2.83 7.31 3.38
N SER A 94 2.88 7.99 4.53
CA SER A 94 2.43 9.39 4.62
C SER A 94 3.31 10.36 3.81
N ARG A 95 4.62 10.09 3.70
CA ARG A 95 5.53 10.86 2.82
C ARG A 95 5.17 10.75 1.34
N HIS A 96 4.49 9.66 0.95
CA HIS A 96 4.03 9.41 -0.42
C HIS A 96 2.52 9.68 -0.61
N GLY A 97 1.93 10.51 0.26
CA GLY A 97 0.57 11.01 0.04
C GLY A 97 -0.57 10.03 0.38
N VAL A 98 -0.25 8.88 0.99
CA VAL A 98 -1.27 7.99 1.56
C VAL A 98 -1.91 8.66 2.76
N LYS A 99 -3.26 8.63 2.81
CA LYS A 99 -4.07 9.31 3.83
C LYS A 99 -4.87 8.33 4.69
N CYS A 100 -5.05 7.10 4.23
CA CYS A 100 -5.86 6.07 4.87
C CYS A 100 -5.18 4.70 4.84
#